data_AF-A0A1V4S3B6-F1
#
_entry.id   AF-A0A1V4S3B6-F1
#
_cell.length_a   1.000
_cell.length_b   1.000
_cell.length_c   1.000
_cell.angle_alpha   90.00
_cell.angle_beta   90.00
_cell.angle_gamma   90.00
#
_symmetry.space_group_name_H-M   'P 1'
#
loop_
_entity.id
_entity.type
_entity.pdbx_description
1 polymer ?
#
loop_
_entity_poly.entity_id
_entity_poly.type
_entity_poly.pdbx_seq_one_letter_code
_entity_poly.pdbx_strand_id
1 'polypeptide(L)'
;MEKATDLYREILANGPSPSTLLIICRNMKEEGRVNEAAQTCLKGLDLYPGDIHIRWLLAECYLELGFFSLAEKEITTVADQVESLAPVFRTQADLLERQGRREEASAALERYLVHVPGDTEAAARLGSLKPVEESPPAQTPPPEEIVPEIATHTLAEIYENQGQLTETCGQRSVWKNWKPNSGAGSVGP
;
A
#
# COMPACT_ATOMS: atom_id res chain seq x y z
N MET A 1 -36.74 1.53 -18.33
CA MET A 1 -36.24 2.81 -17.80
C MET A 1 -37.37 3.61 -17.15
N GLU A 2 -38.40 4.03 -17.88
CA GLU A 2 -39.48 4.91 -17.37
C GLU A 2 -40.22 4.41 -16.11
N LYS A 3 -40.57 3.12 -16.03
CA LYS A 3 -41.21 2.55 -14.83
C LYS A 3 -40.34 2.56 -13.57
N ALA A 4 -39.01 2.44 -13.72
CA ALA A 4 -38.09 2.43 -12.59
C ALA A 4 -37.94 3.85 -12.01
N THR A 5 -37.92 4.86 -12.87
CA THR A 5 -37.87 6.27 -12.46
C THR A 5 -39.11 6.70 -11.70
N ASP A 6 -40.31 6.25 -12.10
CA ASP A 6 -41.55 6.58 -11.41
C ASP A 6 -41.62 5.94 -10.01
N LEU A 7 -41.25 4.66 -9.92
CA LEU A 7 -41.15 3.96 -8.64
C LEU A 7 -40.14 4.64 -7.69
N TYR A 8 -38.98 5.06 -8.20
CA TYR A 8 -37.99 5.77 -7.38
C TYR A 8 -38.52 7.11 -6.88
N ARG A 9 -39.26 7.87 -7.71
CA ARG A 9 -39.87 9.14 -7.27
C ARG A 9 -40.87 8.91 -6.13
N GLU A 10 -41.71 7.88 -6.24
CA GLU A 10 -42.65 7.51 -5.18
C GLU A 10 -41.92 7.13 -3.89
N ILE A 11 -40.87 6.32 -3.98
CA ILE A 11 -40.05 5.92 -2.82
C ILE A 11 -39.39 7.14 -2.16
N LEU A 12 -38.77 8.02 -2.96
CA LEU A 12 -38.12 9.22 -2.47
C LEU A 12 -39.12 10.18 -1.79
N ALA A 13 -40.36 10.25 -2.27
CA ALA A 13 -41.41 11.07 -1.68
C ALA A 13 -41.90 10.56 -0.31
N ASN A 14 -41.74 9.27 -0.03
CA ASN A 14 -42.23 8.64 1.19
C ASN A 14 -41.17 8.50 2.31
N GLY A 15 -40.01 9.15 2.18
CA GLY A 15 -38.95 9.07 3.18
C GLY A 15 -38.19 7.74 3.10
N PRO A 16 -37.29 7.57 2.12
CA PRO A 16 -36.54 6.33 1.93
C PRO A 16 -35.56 6.10 3.08
N SER A 17 -35.31 4.83 3.43
CA SER A 17 -34.18 4.51 4.33
C SER A 17 -32.84 4.95 3.71
N PRO A 18 -31.78 5.18 4.51
CA PRO A 18 -30.47 5.57 3.98
C PRO A 18 -29.94 4.58 2.92
N SER A 19 -30.09 3.28 3.18
CA SER A 19 -29.69 2.22 2.25
C SER A 19 -30.48 2.27 0.94
N THR A 20 -31.79 2.52 1.00
CA THR A 20 -32.64 2.65 -0.20
C THR A 20 -32.25 3.88 -1.01
N LEU A 21 -32.01 5.01 -0.34
CA LEU A 21 -31.58 6.25 -0.98
C LEU A 21 -30.24 6.04 -1.72
N LEU A 22 -29.29 5.36 -1.09
CA LEU A 22 -27.99 5.04 -1.69
C LEU A 22 -28.12 4.21 -2.97
N ILE A 23 -28.96 3.18 -2.96
CA ILE A 23 -29.20 2.33 -4.14
C ILE A 23 -29.77 3.18 -5.28
N ILE A 24 -30.79 4.02 -4.99
CA ILE A 24 -31.42 4.88 -6.00
C ILE A 24 -30.40 5.87 -6.58
N CYS A 25 -29.62 6.54 -5.73
CA CYS A 25 -28.63 7.54 -6.17
C CYS A 25 -27.50 6.89 -6.98
N ARG A 26 -27.04 5.69 -6.59
CA ARG A 26 -26.02 4.94 -7.34
C ARG A 26 -26.53 4.53 -8.72
N ASN A 27 -27.77 4.04 -8.81
CA ASN A 27 -28.39 3.73 -10.10
C ASN A 27 -28.53 4.98 -10.98
N MET A 28 -28.98 6.12 -10.42
CA MET A 28 -29.04 7.39 -11.17
C MET A 28 -27.67 7.80 -11.71
N LYS A 29 -26.62 7.65 -10.91
CA LYS A 29 -25.23 7.95 -11.31
C LYS A 29 -24.78 7.03 -12.45
N GLU A 30 -25.02 5.72 -12.35
CA GLU A 30 -24.71 4.73 -13.39
C GLU A 30 -25.48 4.97 -14.70
N GLU A 31 -26.69 5.52 -14.63
CA GLU A 31 -27.48 5.97 -15.78
C GLU A 31 -26.97 7.27 -16.42
N GLY A 32 -25.89 7.87 -15.89
CA GLY A 32 -25.35 9.16 -16.34
C GLY A 32 -26.09 10.38 -15.78
N ARG A 33 -27.10 10.18 -14.92
CA ARG A 33 -27.89 11.25 -14.28
C ARG A 33 -27.19 11.75 -13.01
N VAL A 34 -25.89 12.03 -13.12
CA VAL A 34 -25.00 12.37 -12.00
C VAL A 34 -25.45 13.62 -11.25
N ASN A 35 -25.99 14.62 -11.97
CA ASN A 35 -26.53 15.83 -11.34
C ASN A 35 -27.76 15.54 -10.46
N GLU A 36 -28.68 14.71 -10.94
CA GLU A 36 -29.87 14.29 -10.17
C GLU A 36 -29.47 13.45 -8.95
N ALA A 37 -28.47 12.58 -9.10
CA ALA A 37 -27.91 11.80 -8.00
C ALA A 37 -27.33 12.72 -6.92
N ALA A 38 -26.52 13.72 -7.28
CA ALA A 38 -25.96 14.69 -6.34
C ALA A 38 -27.06 15.47 -5.58
N GLN A 39 -28.09 15.95 -6.28
CA GLN A 39 -29.22 16.65 -5.65
C GLN A 39 -30.03 15.74 -4.71
N THR A 40 -30.17 14.47 -5.06
CA THR A 40 -30.87 13.49 -4.21
C THR A 40 -30.04 13.12 -2.99
N CYS A 41 -28.71 12.99 -3.12
CA CYS A 41 -27.81 12.80 -1.98
C CYS A 41 -27.83 14.00 -1.03
N LEU A 42 -27.84 15.24 -1.53
CA LEU A 42 -27.95 16.44 -0.71
C LEU A 42 -29.22 16.41 0.17
N LYS A 43 -30.38 16.16 -0.44
CA LYS A 43 -31.64 15.98 0.30
C LYS A 43 -31.59 14.80 1.26
N GLY A 44 -30.87 13.74 0.90
CA GLY A 44 -30.61 12.60 1.77
C GLY A 44 -29.83 12.99 3.02
N LEU A 45 -28.85 13.88 2.91
CA LEU A 45 -28.09 14.39 4.05
C LEU A 45 -28.91 15.34 4.94
N ASP A 46 -29.95 15.99 4.41
CA ASP A 46 -30.90 16.74 5.27
C ASP A 46 -31.67 15.78 6.19
N LEU A 47 -31.97 14.56 5.73
CA LEU A 47 -32.64 13.51 6.52
C LEU A 47 -31.65 12.74 7.41
N TYR A 48 -30.44 12.51 6.90
CA TYR A 48 -29.42 11.64 7.49
C TYR A 48 -28.05 12.35 7.53
N PRO A 49 -27.89 13.39 8.36
CA PRO A 49 -26.71 14.28 8.31
C PRO A 49 -25.38 13.59 8.63
N GLY A 50 -25.42 12.48 9.38
CA GLY A 50 -24.25 11.70 9.76
C GLY A 50 -23.94 10.51 8.85
N ASP A 51 -24.73 10.26 7.81
CA ASP A 51 -24.53 9.07 6.97
C ASP A 51 -23.30 9.23 6.07
N ILE A 52 -22.26 8.47 6.40
CA ILE A 52 -20.96 8.51 5.73
C ILE A 52 -21.03 8.04 4.28
N HIS A 53 -21.93 7.11 3.97
CA HIS A 53 -22.05 6.54 2.64
C HIS A 53 -22.75 7.51 1.68
N ILE A 54 -23.81 8.19 2.15
CA ILE A 54 -24.50 9.21 1.34
C ILE A 54 -23.53 10.36 1.04
N ARG A 55 -22.76 10.78 2.04
CA ARG A 55 -21.77 11.84 1.89
C ARG A 55 -20.65 11.45 0.91
N TRP A 56 -20.15 10.21 0.99
CA TRP A 56 -19.17 9.70 0.04
C TRP A 56 -19.73 9.64 -1.39
N LEU A 57 -20.96 9.15 -1.58
CA LEU A 57 -21.58 9.12 -2.90
C LEU A 57 -21.79 10.54 -3.48
N LEU A 58 -22.10 11.52 -2.63
CA LEU A 58 -22.16 12.93 -3.03
C LEU A 58 -20.80 13.43 -3.52
N ALA A 59 -19.72 13.12 -2.79
CA ALA A 59 -18.36 13.46 -3.19
C ALA A 59 -17.99 12.85 -4.56
N GLU A 60 -18.32 11.58 -4.79
CA GLU A 60 -18.12 10.93 -6.10
C GLU A 60 -18.90 11.65 -7.22
N CYS A 61 -20.15 12.02 -6.98
CA CYS A 61 -20.96 12.75 -7.96
C CYS A 61 -20.33 14.12 -8.27
N TYR A 62 -19.83 14.83 -7.26
CA TYR A 62 -19.12 16.10 -7.45
C TYR A 62 -17.81 15.94 -8.23
N LEU A 63 -17.06 14.86 -8.01
CA LEU A 63 -15.86 14.56 -8.80
C LEU A 63 -16.19 14.37 -10.28
N GLU A 64 -17.22 13.58 -10.58
CA GLU A 64 -17.65 13.33 -11.97
C GLU A 64 -18.20 14.57 -12.68
N LEU A 65 -18.81 15.49 -11.92
CA LEU A 65 -19.28 16.79 -12.43
C LEU A 65 -18.16 17.85 -12.54
N GLY A 66 -16.95 17.56 -12.05
CA GLY A 66 -15.82 18.50 -12.05
C GLY A 66 -15.89 19.56 -10.93
N PHE A 67 -16.76 19.39 -9.94
CA PHE A 67 -16.88 20.29 -8.80
C PHE A 67 -15.89 19.93 -7.68
N PHE A 68 -14.60 20.05 -7.96
CA PHE A 68 -13.52 19.56 -7.09
C PHE A 68 -13.55 20.14 -5.68
N SER A 69 -13.82 21.44 -5.50
CA SER A 69 -13.88 22.05 -4.17
C SER A 69 -15.05 21.53 -3.32
N LEU A 70 -16.18 21.19 -3.95
CA LEU A 70 -17.30 20.57 -3.25
C LEU A 70 -17.00 19.11 -2.92
N ALA A 71 -16.41 18.37 -3.86
CA ALA A 71 -15.97 17.00 -3.63
C ALA A 71 -14.96 16.89 -2.49
N GLU A 72 -13.96 17.78 -2.46
CA GLU A 72 -12.94 17.85 -1.40
C GLU A 72 -13.59 18.06 -0.03
N LYS A 73 -14.50 19.02 0.09
CA LYS A 73 -15.21 19.28 1.35
C LYS A 73 -15.94 18.03 1.87
N GLU A 74 -16.69 17.36 1.00
CA GLU A 74 -17.46 16.18 1.39
C GLU A 74 -16.56 14.99 1.73
N ILE A 75 -15.49 14.74 0.97
CA ILE A 75 -14.58 13.63 1.22
C ILE A 75 -13.69 13.86 2.47
N THR A 76 -13.29 15.11 2.76
CA THR A 76 -12.61 15.44 4.02
C THR A 76 -13.51 15.13 5.21
N THR A 77 -14.79 15.50 5.13
CA THR A 77 -15.75 15.19 6.21
C THR A 77 -15.90 13.67 6.39
N VAL A 78 -15.94 12.90 5.29
CA VAL A 78 -15.92 11.42 5.35
C VAL A 78 -14.65 10.91 6.02
N ALA A 79 -13.48 11.45 5.66
CA ALA A 79 -12.21 11.05 6.25
C ALA A 79 -12.17 11.33 7.76
N ASP A 80 -12.61 12.51 8.20
CA ASP A 80 -12.71 12.88 9.61
C ASP A 80 -13.65 11.92 10.37
N GLN A 81 -14.79 11.54 9.76
CA GLN A 81 -15.70 10.56 10.35
C GLN A 81 -15.05 9.17 10.47
N VAL A 82 -14.30 8.70 9.46
CA VAL A 82 -13.56 7.42 9.55
C VAL A 82 -12.49 7.50 10.63
N GLU A 83 -11.73 8.58 10.69
CA GLU A 83 -10.67 8.77 11.67
C GLU A 83 -11.22 8.80 13.11
N SER A 84 -12.41 9.39 13.31
CA SER A 84 -13.10 9.36 14.60
C SER A 84 -13.45 7.94 15.08
N LEU A 85 -13.48 6.95 14.17
CA LEU A 85 -13.71 5.54 14.49
C LEU A 85 -12.41 4.78 14.85
N ALA A 86 -11.23 5.42 14.79
CA ALA A 86 -9.96 4.80 15.18
C ALA A 86 -9.99 4.05 16.53
N PRO A 87 -10.71 4.51 17.59
CA PRO A 87 -10.82 3.77 18.85
C PRO A 87 -11.35 2.33 18.74
N VAL A 88 -12.01 1.97 17.64
CA VAL A 88 -12.39 0.58 17.34
C VAL A 88 -11.17 -0.33 17.31
N PHE A 89 -10.03 0.13 16.78
CA PHE A 89 -8.79 -0.65 16.72
C PHE A 89 -8.19 -0.88 18.11
N ARG A 90 -8.31 0.08 19.03
CA ARG A 90 -7.93 -0.11 20.44
C ARG A 90 -8.80 -1.18 21.11
N THR A 91 -10.12 -1.12 20.89
CA THR A 91 -11.06 -2.12 21.42
C THR A 91 -10.79 -3.51 20.83
N GLN A 92 -10.45 -3.59 19.53
CA GLN A 92 -10.05 -4.82 18.88
C GLN A 92 -8.77 -5.40 19.49
N ALA A 93 -7.77 -4.56 19.77
CA ALA A 93 -6.56 -4.98 20.46
C ALA A 93 -6.87 -5.56 21.84
N ASP A 94 -7.69 -4.87 22.65
CA ASP A 94 -8.13 -5.36 23.98
C ASP A 94 -8.78 -6.76 23.89
N LEU A 95 -9.64 -6.96 22.89
CA LEU A 95 -10.31 -8.24 22.66
C LEU A 95 -9.29 -9.34 22.30
N LEU A 96 -8.36 -9.05 21.40
CA LEU A 96 -7.35 -9.99 20.91
C LEU A 96 -6.34 -10.36 22.01
N GLU A 97 -5.92 -9.39 22.83
CA GLU A 97 -5.07 -9.65 24.00
C GLU A 97 -5.72 -10.61 24.99
N ARG A 98 -7.02 -10.40 25.29
CA ARG A 98 -7.78 -11.29 26.18
C ARG A 98 -7.94 -12.70 25.62
N GLN A 99 -7.87 -12.85 24.29
CA GLN A 99 -7.86 -14.14 23.61
C GLN A 99 -6.46 -14.76 23.50
N GLY A 100 -5.41 -14.09 23.99
CA GLY A 100 -4.01 -14.53 23.87
C GLY A 100 -3.41 -14.34 22.48
N ARG A 101 -4.11 -13.67 21.56
CA ARG A 101 -3.70 -13.45 20.16
C ARG A 101 -2.82 -12.20 20.06
N ARG A 102 -1.60 -12.32 20.56
CA ARG A 102 -0.70 -11.19 20.85
C ARG A 102 -0.24 -10.45 19.59
N GLU A 103 0.06 -11.17 18.50
CA GLU A 103 0.48 -10.61 17.21
C GLU A 103 -0.64 -9.83 16.52
N GLU A 104 -1.88 -10.31 16.63
CA GLU A 104 -3.02 -9.61 16.04
C GLU A 104 -3.40 -8.37 16.87
N ALA A 105 -3.22 -8.44 18.19
CA ALA A 105 -3.41 -7.30 19.07
C ALA A 105 -2.39 -6.19 18.80
N SER A 106 -1.12 -6.53 18.57
CA SER A 106 -0.11 -5.53 18.19
C SER A 106 -0.43 -4.88 16.85
N ALA A 107 -0.84 -5.67 15.84
CA ALA A 107 -1.28 -5.12 14.55
C ALA A 107 -2.50 -4.19 14.68
N ALA A 108 -3.45 -4.49 15.57
CA ALA A 108 -4.58 -3.62 15.84
C ALA A 108 -4.14 -2.29 16.52
N LEU A 109 -3.22 -2.33 17.48
CA LEU A 109 -2.67 -1.10 18.09
C LEU A 109 -1.85 -0.27 17.11
N GLU A 110 -1.12 -0.89 16.18
CA GLU A 110 -0.43 -0.15 15.11
C GLU A 110 -1.40 0.65 14.27
N ARG A 111 -2.53 0.04 13.86
CA ARG A 111 -3.58 0.74 13.09
C ARG A 111 -4.19 1.89 13.89
N TYR A 112 -4.39 1.72 15.19
CA TYR A 112 -4.87 2.79 16.07
C TYR A 112 -3.87 3.97 16.11
N LEU A 113 -2.59 3.69 16.30
CA LEU A 113 -1.54 4.71 16.45
C LEU A 113 -1.24 5.49 15.18
N VAL A 114 -1.60 4.98 14.00
CA VAL A 114 -1.56 5.76 12.75
C VAL A 114 -2.48 6.99 12.84
N HIS A 115 -3.63 6.85 13.49
CA HIS A 115 -4.61 7.93 13.67
C HIS A 115 -4.41 8.72 14.97
N VAL A 116 -3.86 8.08 16.01
CA VAL A 116 -3.63 8.69 17.32
C VAL A 116 -2.16 8.52 17.76
N PRO A 117 -1.19 9.16 17.09
CA PRO A 117 0.23 8.93 17.35
C PRO A 117 0.70 9.42 18.73
N GLY A 118 -0.08 10.30 19.39
CA GLY A 118 0.23 10.84 20.71
C GLY A 118 -0.20 9.97 21.90
N ASP A 119 -0.85 8.82 21.67
CA ASP A 119 -1.30 7.94 22.75
C ASP A 119 -0.14 7.09 23.30
N THR A 120 0.52 7.62 24.34
CA THR A 120 1.66 6.96 25.00
C THR A 120 1.28 5.65 25.66
N GLU A 121 0.03 5.49 26.11
CA GLU A 121 -0.45 4.26 26.73
C GLU A 121 -0.55 3.15 25.68
N ALA A 122 -1.18 3.44 24.54
CA ALA A 122 -1.27 2.51 23.42
C ALA A 122 0.12 2.15 22.85
N ALA A 123 1.05 3.12 22.79
CA ALA A 123 2.43 2.87 22.36
C ALA A 123 3.18 1.95 23.35
N ALA A 124 3.05 2.17 24.66
CA ALA A 124 3.65 1.32 25.68
C ALA A 124 3.07 -0.10 25.63
N ARG A 125 1.75 -0.21 25.47
CA ARG A 125 1.07 -1.50 25.30
C ARG A 125 1.57 -2.24 24.05
N LEU A 126 1.68 -1.56 22.92
CA LEU A 126 2.24 -2.13 21.70
C LEU A 126 3.66 -2.69 21.93
N GLY A 127 4.51 -1.93 22.62
CA GLY A 127 5.86 -2.37 23.00
C GLY A 127 5.87 -3.60 23.91
N SER A 128 4.88 -3.76 24.79
CA SER A 128 4.74 -4.96 25.64
C SER A 128 4.21 -6.20 24.92
N LEU A 129 3.51 -6.00 23.80
CA LEU A 129 2.93 -7.08 23.00
C LEU A 129 3.90 -7.63 21.97
N LYS A 130 4.67 -6.74 21.34
CA LYS A 130 5.78 -7.16 20.49
C LYS A 130 6.79 -7.90 21.36
N PRO A 131 7.30 -9.06 20.93
CA PRO A 131 8.52 -9.59 21.50
C PRO A 131 9.53 -8.45 21.48
N VAL A 132 10.29 -8.30 22.57
CA VAL A 132 11.52 -7.50 22.51
C VAL A 132 12.29 -8.12 21.36
N GLU A 133 12.37 -7.43 20.22
CA GLU A 133 13.41 -7.70 19.26
C GLU A 133 14.69 -7.41 20.05
N GLU A 134 15.19 -8.43 20.75
CA GLU A 134 16.61 -8.58 20.96
C GLU A 134 17.20 -8.37 19.58
N SER A 135 17.81 -7.20 19.40
CA SER A 135 18.65 -6.94 18.25
C SER A 135 19.46 -8.22 18.06
N PRO A 136 19.41 -8.87 16.87
CA PRO A 136 20.17 -10.10 16.68
C PRO A 136 21.57 -9.80 17.20
N PRO A 137 22.11 -10.61 18.15
CA PRO A 137 23.36 -10.29 18.80
C PRO A 137 24.32 -9.91 17.70
N ALA A 138 24.86 -8.69 17.80
CA ALA A 138 25.79 -8.14 16.82
C ALA A 138 26.65 -9.30 16.37
N GLN A 139 26.51 -9.71 15.10
CA GLN A 139 27.24 -10.87 14.60
C GLN A 139 28.69 -10.57 14.90
N THR A 140 29.21 -11.23 15.96
CA THR A 140 30.62 -11.23 16.24
C THR A 140 31.22 -11.77 14.95
N PRO A 141 32.08 -11.01 14.25
CA PRO A 141 32.73 -11.56 13.07
C PRO A 141 33.34 -12.90 13.50
N PRO A 142 33.16 -13.98 12.70
CA PRO A 142 33.67 -15.30 13.04
C PRO A 142 35.15 -15.20 13.42
N PRO A 143 35.63 -15.96 14.42
CA PRO A 143 37.05 -15.97 14.76
C PRO A 143 37.87 -16.25 13.50
N GLU A 144 38.81 -15.36 13.21
CA GLU A 144 39.77 -15.51 12.10
C GLU A 144 40.35 -16.91 12.13
N GLU A 145 40.02 -17.71 11.12
CA GLU A 145 40.69 -18.96 10.83
C GLU A 145 42.16 -18.63 10.60
N ILE A 146 43.00 -19.03 11.55
CA ILE A 146 44.45 -18.94 11.45
C ILE A 146 44.88 -19.84 10.29
N VAL A 147 44.94 -19.27 9.09
CA VAL A 147 45.60 -19.88 7.94
C VAL A 147 47.11 -19.78 8.16
N PRO A 148 47.84 -20.91 8.17
CA PRO A 148 49.27 -20.90 8.39
C PRO A 148 49.99 -20.21 7.23
N GLU A 149 50.70 -19.16 7.60
CA GLU A 149 51.87 -18.51 6.98
C GLU A 149 52.37 -19.16 5.67
N ILE A 150 51.84 -18.69 4.53
CA ILE A 150 52.53 -18.77 3.24
C ILE A 150 52.77 -17.33 2.78
N ALA A 151 53.99 -16.88 3.07
CA ALA A 151 54.77 -15.86 2.35
C ALA A 151 53.99 -14.68 1.76
N THR A 152 54.02 -13.58 2.51
CA THR A 152 54.06 -12.18 2.06
C THR A 152 54.56 -11.99 0.62
N HIS A 153 53.63 -11.88 -0.33
CA HIS A 153 53.78 -11.00 -1.47
C HIS A 153 52.67 -9.95 -1.39
N THR A 154 53.08 -8.71 -1.22
CA THR A 154 52.17 -7.57 -1.03
C THR A 154 51.51 -7.27 -2.37
N LEU A 155 50.24 -6.86 -2.34
CA LEU A 155 49.36 -6.67 -3.51
C LEU A 155 50.01 -5.89 -4.68
N ALA A 156 50.98 -5.00 -4.39
CA ALA A 156 51.78 -4.27 -5.37
C ALA A 156 52.61 -5.18 -6.32
N GLU A 157 53.19 -6.29 -5.85
CA GLU A 157 53.99 -7.22 -6.66
C GLU A 157 53.11 -8.10 -7.57
N ILE A 158 51.84 -8.30 -7.19
CA ILE A 158 50.86 -9.03 -7.99
C ILE A 158 50.37 -8.16 -9.17
N TYR A 159 50.20 -6.85 -8.97
CA TYR A 159 49.80 -5.93 -10.03
C TYR A 159 50.91 -5.64 -11.03
N GLU A 160 52.17 -5.66 -10.60
CA GLU A 160 53.33 -5.49 -11.50
C GLU A 160 53.52 -6.71 -12.43
N ASN A 161 53.23 -7.92 -11.96
CA ASN A 161 53.26 -9.15 -12.77
C ASN A 161 52.07 -9.31 -13.73
N GLN A 162 50.91 -8.71 -13.44
CA GLN A 162 49.75 -8.73 -14.34
C GLN A 162 49.88 -7.75 -15.52
N GLY A 163 50.87 -6.86 -15.51
CA GLY A 163 51.22 -5.96 -16.62
C GLY A 163 52.22 -6.52 -17.64
N GLN A 164 52.78 -7.73 -17.44
CA GLN A 164 53.80 -8.32 -18.33
C GLN A 164 53.41 -9.64 -19.03
N LEU A 165 52.19 -10.15 -18.85
CA LEU A 165 51.74 -11.38 -19.54
C LEU A 165 51.02 -11.14 -20.89
N THR A 166 51.04 -9.91 -21.42
CA THR A 166 50.54 -9.63 -22.78
C THR A 166 51.48 -10.08 -23.90
N GLU A 167 52.63 -10.68 -23.59
CA GLU A 167 53.57 -11.20 -24.59
C GLU A 167 53.97 -12.65 -24.27
N THR A 168 53.08 -13.62 -24.50
CA THR A 168 53.42 -15.04 -24.85
C THR A 168 52.17 -15.94 -24.98
N CYS A 169 51.08 -15.43 -25.57
CA CYS A 169 49.98 -16.31 -26.00
C CYS A 169 50.36 -16.99 -27.33
N GLY A 170 51.04 -18.13 -27.25
CA GLY A 170 51.58 -18.81 -28.43
C GLY A 170 51.83 -20.29 -28.24
N GLN A 171 50.79 -21.09 -27.94
CA GLN A 171 50.67 -22.50 -28.36
C GLN A 171 49.18 -22.80 -28.57
N ARG A 172 48.64 -22.68 -29.79
CA ARG A 172 48.71 -23.62 -30.91
C ARG A 172 48.29 -25.04 -30.52
N SER A 173 47.08 -25.38 -30.99
CA SER A 173 46.65 -26.71 -31.43
C SER A 173 46.03 -27.66 -30.40
N VAL A 174 44.74 -27.46 -30.14
CA VAL A 174 43.80 -28.58 -30.29
C VAL A 174 42.73 -28.17 -31.29
N TRP A 175 43.05 -28.31 -32.57
CA TRP A 175 42.07 -28.35 -33.66
C TRP A 175 42.00 -29.79 -34.14
N LYS A 176 40.88 -30.48 -33.87
CA LYS A 176 40.29 -31.45 -34.80
C LYS A 176 38.77 -31.45 -34.62
N ASN A 177 38.13 -30.75 -35.55
CA ASN A 177 36.77 -30.94 -36.05
C ASN A 177 35.58 -30.67 -35.11
N TRP A 178 34.94 -29.50 -35.27
CA TRP A 178 33.64 -29.39 -35.98
C TRP A 178 33.17 -27.91 -36.08
N LYS A 179 32.66 -27.49 -37.25
CA LYS A 179 32.11 -26.18 -37.66
C LYS A 179 30.68 -26.44 -38.17
N PRO A 180 29.71 -25.49 -38.20
CA PRO A 180 29.80 -24.22 -38.94
C PRO A 180 28.99 -23.10 -38.22
N ASN A 181 28.66 -21.91 -38.73
CA ASN A 181 28.66 -21.33 -40.06
C ASN A 181 28.57 -19.79 -39.90
N SER A 182 29.03 -19.08 -40.94
CA SER A 182 28.46 -17.83 -41.48
C SER A 182 27.90 -16.79 -40.50
N GLY A 183 28.39 -15.56 -40.44
CA GLY A 183 29.10 -14.78 -41.45
C GLY A 183 29.08 -13.36 -40.89
N ALA A 184 30.22 -12.68 -41.00
CA ALA A 184 30.31 -11.48 -41.80
C ALA A 184 29.33 -10.42 -41.28
N GLY A 185 29.83 -9.50 -40.47
CA GLY A 185 30.61 -8.41 -41.04
C GLY A 185 29.61 -7.33 -41.47
N SER A 186 29.90 -6.05 -41.37
CA SER A 186 31.17 -5.39 -41.25
C SER A 186 30.78 -3.92 -41.17
N VAL A 187 31.48 -3.19 -40.30
CA VAL A 187 32.16 -1.93 -40.62
C VAL A 187 31.33 -0.76 -41.19
N GLY A 188 31.52 0.40 -40.55
CA GLY A 188 31.32 1.73 -41.12
C GLY A 188 30.47 2.57 -40.18
N PRO A 189 30.87 3.80 -39.86
CA PRO A 189 31.18 4.83 -40.85
C PRO A 189 32.66 4.95 -41.23
#